data_AF-A0A659RKU2-F1
#
_entry.id   AF-A0A659RKU2-F1
#
_cell.length_a   1.000
_cell.length_b   1.000
_cell.length_c   1.000
_cell.angle_alpha   90.00
_cell.angle_beta   90.00
_cell.angle_gamma   90.00
#
_symmetry.space_group_name_H-M   'P 1'
#
loop_
_entity.id
_entity.type
_entity.pdbx_description
1 polymer ?
#
loop_
_entity_poly.entity_id
_entity_poly.type
_entity_poly.pdbx_seq_one_letter_code
_entity_poly.pdbx_strand_id
1 'polypeptide(L)' 'MWIFQENIFYRNIRVIAVCLNNRLSAAADEVWLVVSGIGVKIK' A
#
# COMPACT_ATOMS: atom_id res chain seq x y z
N MET A 1 18.25 -5.89 -1.17
CA MET A 1 17.81 -7.09 -1.90
C MET A 1 16.31 -7.00 -2.07
N TRP A 2 15.84 -6.56 -3.24
CA TRP A 2 14.40 -6.51 -3.52
C TRP A 2 13.94 -7.93 -3.83
N ILE A 3 13.04 -8.47 -3.00
CA ILE A 3 12.44 -9.78 -3.23
C ILE A 3 11.52 -9.63 -4.44
N PHE A 4 12.00 -10.04 -5.60
CA PHE A 4 11.18 -10.12 -6.81
C PHE A 4 10.23 -11.30 -6.62
N GLN A 5 8.92 -11.04 -6.57
CA GLN A 5 7.96 -12.13 -6.50
C GLN A 5 7.80 -12.74 -7.89
N GLU A 6 8.45 -13.88 -8.11
CA GLU A 6 8.41 -14.63 -9.37
C GLU A 6 7.03 -15.24 -9.67
N ASN A 7 6.20 -15.42 -8.64
CA ASN A 7 4.89 -16.02 -8.78
C ASN A 7 3.82 -14.96 -9.15
N ILE A 8 3.18 -15.18 -10.30
CA ILE A 8 2.16 -14.30 -10.90
C ILE A 8 0.97 -14.04 -9.97
N PHE A 9 0.61 -14.99 -9.11
CA PHE A 9 -0.46 -14.83 -8.13
C PHE A 9 -0.14 -13.72 -7.13
N TYR A 10 1.06 -13.74 -6.55
CA TYR A 10 1.48 -12.72 -5.59
C TYR A 10 1.68 -11.35 -6.26
N ARG A 11 2.14 -11.33 -7.51
CA ARG A 11 2.20 -10.11 -8.32
C ARG A 11 0.81 -9.52 -8.52
N ASN A 12 -0.18 -10.33 -8.87
CA ASN A 12 -1.56 -9.87 -9.06
C ASN A 12 -2.17 -9.35 -7.76
N ILE A 13 -1.99 -10.06 -6.64
CA ILE A 13 -2.47 -9.60 -5.32
C ILE A 13 -1.82 -8.26 -4.94
N ARG A 14 -0.51 -8.11 -5.15
CA ARG A 14 0.20 -6.85 -4.90
C ARG A 14 -0.39 -5.71 -5.72
N VAL A 15 -0.65 -5.93 -7.01
CA VAL A 15 -1.23 -4.91 -7.90
C VAL A 15 -2.63 -4.50 -7.42
N ILE A 16 -3.47 -5.46 -7.03
CA ILE A 16 -4.82 -5.19 -6.50
C ILE A 16 -4.75 -4.38 -5.20
N ALA A 17 -3.87 -4.75 -4.28
CA ALA A 17 -3.68 -4.03 -3.01
C ALA A 17 -3.22 -2.59 -3.24
N VAL A 18 -2.29 -2.35 -4.18
CA VAL A 18 -1.85 -1.00 -4.56
C VAL A 18 -3.01 -0.19 -5.13
N CYS A 19 -3.81 -0.77 -6.03
CA CYS A 19 -4.97 -0.09 -6.58
C CYS A 19 -6.01 0.29 -5.50
N LEU A 20 -6.28 -0.62 -4.56
CA LEU A 20 -7.21 -0.35 -3.47
C LEU A 20 -6.71 0.77 -2.55
N ASN A 21 -5.43 0.72 -2.16
CA ASN A 21 -4.83 1.74 -1.31
C ASN A 21 -4.88 3.12 -1.97
N ASN A 22 -4.63 3.21 -3.29
CA ASN A 22 -4.74 4.47 -4.01
C ASN A 22 -6.17 5.01 -4.04
N ARG A 23 -7.17 4.15 -4.26
CA ARG A 23 -8.59 4.55 -4.27
C ARG A 23 -9.04 5.01 -2.88
N LEU A 24 -8.67 4.27 -1.83
CA LEU A 24 -8.99 4.61 -0.45
C LEU A 24 -8.28 5.91 -0.03
N SER A 25 -6.99 6.06 -0.34
CA SER A 25 -6.22 7.27 -0.04
C SER A 25 -6.73 8.51 -0.80
N ALA A 26 -7.31 8.33 -1.99
CA ALA A 26 -7.92 9.42 -2.73
C ALA A 26 -9.23 9.87 -2.08
N ALA A 27 -10.06 8.92 -1.63
CA ALA A 27 -11.35 9.19 -1.00
C ALA A 27 -11.27 9.61 0.47
N ALA A 28 -10.21 9.24 1.19
CA ALA A 28 -10.03 9.60 2.59
C ALA A 28 -9.62 11.07 2.75
N ASP A 29 -10.19 11.73 3.76
CA ASP A 29 -9.83 13.09 4.18
C ASP A 29 -8.46 13.12 4.86
N GLU A 30 -8.13 12.09 5.63
CA GLU A 30 -6.83 11.93 6.27
C GLU A 30 -6.24 10.54 5.99
N VAL A 31 -4.93 10.50 5.74
CA VAL A 31 -4.19 9.26 5.47
C VAL A 31 -2.95 9.22 6.34
N TRP A 32 -2.78 8.10 7.04
CA TRP A 32 -1.69 7.88 7.99
C TRP A 32 -0.83 6.70 7.56
N LEU A 33 0.48 6.92 7.47
CA LEU A 33 1.47 5.88 7.28
C LEU A 33 2.09 5.53 8.64
N VAL A 34 1.94 4.29 9.09
CA VAL A 34 2.51 3.83 10.36
C VAL A 34 3.78 3.03 10.10
N VAL A 35 4.92 3.54 10.57
CA VAL A 35 6.21 2.85 10.50
C VAL A 35 6.80 2.79 11.90
N SER A 36 7.18 1.59 12.35
CA SER A 36 7.76 1.37 13.69
C SER A 36 6.90 1.89 14.85
N GLY A 37 5.57 1.85 14.70
CA GLY A 37 4.62 2.34 15.71
C GLY A 37 4.39 3.85 15.73
N ILE A 38 5.06 4.60 14.85
CA ILE A 38 4.89 6.05 14.70
C ILE A 38 3.97 6.31 13.51
N GLY A 39 2.85 6.99 13.75
CA GLY A 39 1.92 7.42 12.71
C GLY A 39 2.36 8.75 12.09
N VAL A 40 2.60 8.75 10.78
CA VAL A 40 2.92 9.96 10.01
C VAL A 40 1.74 10.29 9.12
N LYS A 41 1.16 11.49 9.28
CA LYS A 41 0.10 11.97 8.41
C LYS A 41 0.69 12.34 7.06
N ILE A 42 0.19 11.71 6.00
CA ILE A 42 0.65 11.88 4.61
C ILE A 42 -0.39 12.59 3.73
N LYS A 43 -1.63 12.73 4.22
CA LYS A 43 -2.70 13.57 3.68
C LYS A 43 -3.62 13.93 4.85
#